data_AF-A0A2G8RD01-F1
#
_entry.id   AF-A0A2G8RD01-F1
#
_cell.length_a   1.000
_cell.length_b   1.000
_cell.length_c   1.000
_cell.angle_alpha   90.00
_cell.angle_beta   90.00
_cell.angle_gamma   90.00
#
_symmetry.space_group_name_H-M   'P 1'
#
loop_
_entity.id
_entity.type
_entity.pdbx_description
1 polymer ?
#
loop_
_entity_poly.entity_id
_entity_poly.type
_entity_poly.pdbx_seq_one_letter_code
_entity_poly.pdbx_strand_id
1 'polypeptide(L)'
;MPKLVWAIRVRFQLAERHRDLALFNTAIDSKLRGCDLIRLRVADIYTAGQVKERAAITQSKTSQPGRFEITAGTRASLKTWIESPQMFG
;
A
#
# COMPACT_ATOMS: atom_id res chain seq x y z
N MET A 1 -6.17 -8.16 14.88
CA MET A 1 -6.11 -6.72 14.49
C MET A 1 -6.95 -5.90 15.46
N PRO A 2 -6.52 -4.71 15.89
CA PRO A 2 -7.32 -3.85 16.77
C PRO A 2 -8.68 -3.50 16.12
N LYS A 3 -9.77 -3.45 16.90
CA LYS A 3 -11.16 -3.27 16.42
C LYS A 3 -11.33 -2.07 15.47
N LEU A 4 -10.65 -0.95 15.75
CA LEU A 4 -10.74 0.27 14.95
C LEU A 4 -10.12 0.13 13.56
N VAL A 5 -8.98 -0.58 13.44
CA VAL A 5 -8.31 -0.80 12.14
C VAL A 5 -9.22 -1.59 11.21
N TRP A 6 -9.87 -2.64 11.74
CA TRP A 6 -10.84 -3.42 10.98
C TRP A 6 -12.04 -2.57 10.56
N ALA A 7 -12.60 -1.76 11.46
CA ALA A 7 -13.74 -0.91 11.15
C ALA A 7 -13.44 0.13 10.06
N ILE A 8 -12.23 0.70 10.03
CA ILE A 8 -11.80 1.61 8.95
C ILE A 8 -11.69 0.86 7.63
N ARG A 9 -11.04 -0.32 7.64
CA ARG A 9 -10.88 -1.16 6.44
C ARG A 9 -12.23 -1.52 5.81
N VAL A 10 -13.20 -1.95 6.63
CA VAL A 10 -14.54 -2.31 6.17
C VAL A 10 -15.26 -1.10 5.56
N ARG A 11 -15.14 0.09 6.16
CA ARG A 11 -15.73 1.32 5.60
C ARG A 11 -15.17 1.65 4.21
N PHE A 12 -13.87 1.49 3.98
CA PHE A 12 -13.30 1.70 2.65
C PHE A 12 -13.75 0.64 1.64
N GLN A 13 -13.88 -0.62 2.07
CA GLN A 13 -14.37 -1.71 1.21
C GLN A 13 -15.82 -1.47 0.78
N LEU A 14 -16.71 -1.13 1.72
CA LEU A 14 -18.13 -0.87 1.44
C LEU A 14 -18.35 0.36 0.56
N ALA A 15 -17.47 1.36 0.67
CA ALA A 15 -17.53 2.58 -0.14
C ALA A 15 -16.77 2.47 -1.48
N GLU A 16 -16.23 1.29 -1.81
CA GLU A 16 -15.42 1.05 -3.03
C GLU A 16 -14.26 2.05 -3.20
N ARG A 17 -13.71 2.54 -2.08
CA ARG A 17 -12.60 3.50 -2.07
C ARG A 17 -11.26 2.77 -2.25
N HIS A 18 -11.02 2.24 -3.45
CA HIS A 18 -9.87 1.39 -3.75
C HIS A 18 -8.52 2.04 -3.42
N ARG A 19 -8.33 3.32 -3.78
CA ARG A 19 -7.13 4.10 -3.45
C ARG A 19 -6.87 4.15 -1.95
N ASP A 20 -7.89 4.53 -1.18
CA ASP A 20 -7.74 4.73 0.26
C ASP A 20 -7.54 3.40 0.98
N LEU A 21 -8.22 2.34 0.54
CA LEU A 21 -8.01 0.99 1.04
C LEU A 21 -6.57 0.52 0.81
N ALA A 22 -6.05 0.72 -0.40
CA ALA A 22 -4.69 0.32 -0.78
C ALA A 22 -3.63 1.10 0.01
N LEU A 23 -3.77 2.42 0.13
CA LEU A 23 -2.87 3.26 0.90
C LEU A 23 -2.92 2.94 2.40
N PHE A 24 -4.12 2.73 2.96
CA PHE A 24 -4.30 2.37 4.36
C PHE A 24 -3.64 1.03 4.69
N ASN A 25 -3.87 0.00 3.88
CA ASN A 25 -3.26 -1.31 4.05
C ASN A 25 -1.73 -1.23 3.94
N THR A 26 -1.22 -0.49 2.96
CA THR A 26 0.23 -0.29 2.77
C THR A 26 0.86 0.44 3.96
N ALA A 27 0.18 1.44 4.55
CA ALA A 27 0.67 2.16 5.71
C ALA A 27 0.82 1.24 6.94
N ILE A 28 -0.15 0.35 7.16
CA ILE A 28 -0.13 -0.61 8.28
C ILE A 28 1.02 -1.62 8.13
N ASP A 29 1.21 -2.17 6.94
CA ASP A 29 2.23 -3.18 6.67
C ASP A 29 3.65 -2.60 6.68
N SER A 30 3.82 -1.44 6.06
CA SER A 30 5.14 -0.82 5.85
C SER A 30 5.63 0.01 7.03
N LYS A 31 4.72 0.53 7.86
CA LYS A 31 4.98 1.48 8.95
C LYS A 31 5.79 2.70 8.49
N LEU A 32 5.65 3.07 7.22
CA LEU A 32 6.32 4.23 6.66
C LEU A 32 5.74 5.53 7.23
N ARG A 33 6.57 6.57 7.22
CA ARG A 33 6.10 7.93 7.47
C ARG A 33 5.14 8.34 6.35
N GLY A 34 4.18 9.21 6.66
CA GLY A 34 3.25 9.71 5.64
C GLY A 34 3.95 10.28 4.42
N CYS A 35 5.04 11.03 4.60
CA CYS A 35 5.85 11.59 3.51
C CYS A 35 6.55 10.52 2.65
N ASP A 36 6.99 9.40 3.25
CA ASP A 36 7.63 8.30 2.52
C ASP A 36 6.57 7.47 1.78
N LEU A 37 5.41 7.24 2.42
CA LEU A 37 4.29 6.51 1.83
C LEU A 37 3.76 7.20 0.56
N ILE A 38 3.57 8.52 0.58
CA ILE A 38 3.08 9.27 -0.59
C ILE A 38 4.12 9.37 -1.72
N ARG A 39 5.40 9.15 -1.42
CA ARG A 39 6.49 9.14 -2.41
C ARG A 39 6.74 7.77 -3.03
N LEU A 40 6.12 6.72 -2.49
CA LEU A 40 6.22 5.35 -2.99
C LEU A 40 5.72 5.27 -4.43
N ARG A 41 6.51 4.67 -5.33
CA ARG A 41 6.16 4.50 -6.74
C ARG A 41 5.60 3.10 -6.98
N VAL A 42 4.75 2.96 -8.00
CA VAL A 42 4.25 1.64 -8.44
C VAL A 42 5.41 0.69 -8.77
N ALA A 43 6.47 1.18 -9.42
CA ALA A 43 7.67 0.38 -9.74
C ALA A 43 8.40 -0.19 -8.50
N ASP A 44 8.27 0.44 -7.34
CA ASP A 44 8.89 -0.03 -6.11
C ASP A 44 8.22 -1.32 -5.61
N ILE A 45 6.92 -1.48 -5.86
CA ILE A 45 6.07 -2.53 -5.28
C ILE A 45 5.41 -3.47 -6.30
N TYR A 46 5.43 -3.15 -7.59
CA TYR A 46 4.76 -3.90 -8.65
C TYR A 46 5.76 -4.27 -9.75
N THR A 47 5.70 -5.52 -10.22
CA THR A 47 6.56 -6.01 -11.31
C THR A 47 5.90 -7.22 -11.99
N ALA A 48 6.09 -7.38 -13.31
CA ALA A 48 5.58 -8.51 -14.08
C ALA A 48 4.08 -8.83 -13.82
N GLY A 49 3.24 -7.79 -13.73
CA GLY A 49 1.80 -7.96 -13.51
C GLY A 49 1.38 -8.31 -12.08
N GLN A 50 2.31 -8.36 -11.13
CA GLN A 50 2.06 -8.76 -9.74
C GLN A 50 2.63 -7.76 -8.73
N VAL A 51 1.95 -7.63 -7.59
CA VAL A 51 2.48 -6.91 -6.42
C VAL A 51 3.51 -7.79 -5.72
N LYS A 52 4.70 -7.25 -5.46
CA LYS A 52 5.80 -7.93 -4.77
C LYS A 52 5.37 -8.34 -3.36
N GLU A 53 5.96 -9.41 -2.83
CA GLU A 53 5.72 -9.79 -1.43
C GLU A 53 6.52 -8.93 -0.44
N ARG A 54 7.60 -8.32 -0.92
CA ARG A 54 8.46 -7.43 -0.13
C ARG A 54 8.87 -6.24 -0.99
N ALA A 55 8.98 -5.09 -0.34
CA ALA A 55 9.50 -3.87 -0.96
C ALA A 55 10.54 -3.23 -0.05
N ALA A 56 11.39 -2.40 -0.63
CA ALA A 56 12.38 -1.63 0.09
C ALA A 56 12.38 -0.20 -0.44
N ILE A 57 12.37 0.78 0.46
CA ILE A 57 12.51 2.19 0.13
C ILE A 57 13.48 2.88 1.06
N THR A 58 14.16 3.91 0.58
CA THR A 58 15.01 4.76 1.43
C THR A 58 14.12 5.69 2.24
N GLN A 59 14.21 5.61 3.57
CA GLN A 59 13.40 6.44 4.47
C GLN A 59 13.97 7.85 4.56
N SER A 60 13.13 8.87 4.39
CA SER A 60 13.55 10.27 4.37
C SER A 60 14.23 10.74 5.67
N LYS A 61 13.83 10.20 6.83
CA LYS A 61 14.40 10.62 8.12
C LYS A 61 15.81 10.10 8.36
N THR A 62 16.06 8.83 8.03
CA THR A 62 17.30 8.14 8.39
C THR A 62 18.25 8.02 7.21
N SER A 63 17.78 8.27 5.99
CA SER A 63 18.48 7.99 4.74
C SER A 63 18.94 6.54 4.61
N GLN A 64 18.25 5.62 5.30
CA GLN A 64 18.53 4.19 5.28
C GLN A 64 17.43 3.43 4.54
N PRO A 65 17.77 2.31 3.85
CA PRO A 65 16.77 1.46 3.23
C PRO A 65 15.94 0.72 4.30
N GLY A 66 14.64 0.94 4.29
CA GLY A 66 13.66 0.19 5.07
C GLY A 66 12.98 -0.87 4.21
N ARG A 67 13.13 -2.14 4.58
CA ARG A 67 12.43 -3.26 3.93
C ARG A 67 11.19 -3.65 4.72
N PHE A 68 10.09 -3.88 4.03
CA PHE A 68 8.84 -4.34 4.62
C PHE A 68 8.18 -5.45 3.79
N GLU A 69 7.33 -6.22 4.44
CA GLU A 69 6.49 -7.24 3.82
C GLU A 69 5.16 -6.63 3.40
N ILE A 70 4.60 -7.10 2.29
CA ILE A 70 3.29 -6.70 1.79
C ILE A 70 2.39 -7.91 1.96
N THR A 71 1.44 -7.82 2.90
CA THR A 71 0.54 -8.94 3.20
C THR A 71 -0.39 -9.24 2.02
N ALA A 72 -0.93 -10.45 1.95
CA ALA A 72 -1.81 -10.86 0.85
C ALA A 72 -3.02 -9.92 0.66
N GLY A 73 -3.62 -9.44 1.76
CA GLY A 73 -4.72 -8.48 1.70
C GLY A 73 -4.30 -7.13 1.12
N THR A 74 -3.12 -6.63 1.48
CA THR A 74 -2.54 -5.42 0.92
C THR A 74 -2.24 -5.59 -0.57
N ARG A 75 -1.65 -6.73 -0.97
CA ARG A 75 -1.39 -7.06 -2.39
C ARG A 75 -2.68 -7.07 -3.21
N ALA A 76 -3.75 -7.66 -2.70
CA ALA A 76 -5.05 -7.64 -3.37
C ALA A 76 -5.57 -6.21 -3.56
N SER A 77 -5.57 -5.39 -2.50
CA SER A 77 -6.04 -4.00 -2.60
C SER A 77 -5.17 -3.13 -3.52
N LEU A 78 -3.85 -3.33 -3.51
CA LEU A 78 -2.92 -2.64 -4.41
C LEU A 78 -3.16 -3.04 -5.87
N LYS A 79 -3.34 -4.33 -6.15
CA LYS A 79 -3.61 -4.83 -7.50
C LYS A 79 -4.89 -4.22 -8.06
N THR A 80 -5.99 -4.27 -7.30
CA THR A 80 -7.26 -3.66 -7.69
C THR A 80 -7.13 -2.17 -8.00
N TRP A 81 -6.35 -1.42 -7.21
CA TRP A 81 -6.16 0.00 -7.48
C TRP A 81 -5.23 0.26 -8.68
N ILE A 82 -4.12 -0.46 -8.82
CA ILE A 82 -3.17 -0.30 -9.93
C ILE A 82 -3.82 -0.63 -11.28
N GLU A 83 -4.71 -1.62 -11.31
CA GLU A 83 -5.45 -2.03 -12.51
C GLU A 83 -6.70 -1.17 -12.76
N SER A 84 -6.98 -0.17 -11.92
CA SER A 84 -8.15 0.67 -12.06
C SER A 84 -7.96 1.71 -13.18
N PRO A 85 -9.04 2.12 -13.88
CA PRO A 85 -8.94 3.06 -15.00
C PRO A 85 -8.24 4.39 -14.68
N GLN A 86 -8.32 4.83 -13.42
CA GLN A 86 -7.68 6.07 -12.96
C GLN A 86 -6.15 6.00 -12.92
N MET A 87 -5.56 4.81 -13.01
CA MET A 87 -4.12 4.58 -13.02
C MET A 87 -3.57 4.38 -14.44
N PHE A 88 -4.44 4.24 -15.45
CA PHE A 88 -4.03 4.31 -16.85
C PHE A 88 -3.86 5.79 -17.21
N GLY A 89 -2.60 6.22 -17.28
CA GLY A 89 -2.22 7.56 -17.74
C GLY A 89 -2.42 7.74 -19.24
#